data_AF-A0A4P2QKZ4-F1
#
_entry.id   AF-A0A4P2QKZ4-F1
#
_cell.length_a   1.000
_cell.length_b   1.000
_cell.length_c   1.000
_cell.angle_alpha   90.00
_cell.angle_beta   90.00
_cell.angle_gamma   90.00
#
_symmetry.space_group_name_H-M   'P 1'
#
loop_
_entity.id
_entity.type
_entity.pdbx_description
1 polymer ?
#
loop_
_entity_poly.entity_id
_entity_poly.type
_entity_poly.pdbx_seq_one_letter_code
_entity_poly.pdbx_strand_id
1 'polypeptide(L)'
;MARTAPVPNIPAIPGMNLGVFVMGGGGGGGGSGARGGNGSKNSQGSDGKNGGSGAGGGGKSACGSPGKDGGGCPQHHGGSSSGAASHGDPIDVITGRVFTAPVVDLDLPGPLPLEFARSYSTTSRERDIGLGHGWIHSFAWEVELRRGGGAKVWTDDGLDVSFGVVERDTGVIGPHGWVLHRHEEGFALDVPDGTRRIFEPDLGDPARRRFRLAAALDRAGNRIQLHYGGKSLSRIVDSVGRTIRVLTTREGRIAALDIVCASGRVVRAAMYEHL
;
A
#
# COMPACT_ATOMS: atom_id res chain seq x y z
N MET A 1 -23.33 0.15 -9.38
CA MET A 1 -22.10 -0.49 -8.89
C MET A 1 -20.92 0.36 -9.31
N ALA A 2 -20.03 0.70 -8.38
CA ALA A 2 -18.90 1.59 -8.66
C ALA A 2 -17.88 0.89 -9.56
N ARG A 3 -17.52 1.55 -10.67
CA ARG A 3 -16.49 1.10 -11.61
C ARG A 3 -15.14 1.56 -11.09
N THR A 4 -14.26 0.63 -10.75
CA THR A 4 -12.92 0.92 -10.25
C THR A 4 -11.90 0.65 -11.34
N ALA A 5 -11.68 1.65 -12.21
CA ALA A 5 -10.73 1.54 -13.31
C ALA A 5 -9.27 1.36 -12.80
N PRO A 6 -8.42 0.60 -13.53
CA PRO A 6 -6.97 0.74 -13.53
C PRO A 6 -6.53 1.68 -14.69
N VAL A 7 -6.62 2.99 -14.46
CA VAL A 7 -5.98 4.05 -15.26
C VAL A 7 -5.52 5.13 -14.27
N PRO A 8 -4.33 5.74 -14.41
CA PRO A 8 -3.80 6.66 -13.40
C PRO A 8 -4.67 7.92 -13.34
N ASN A 9 -5.49 8.03 -12.30
CA ASN A 9 -6.18 9.27 -11.97
C ASN A 9 -5.57 9.82 -10.68
N ILE A 10 -4.81 10.90 -10.84
CA ILE A 10 -4.39 11.78 -9.74
C ILE A 10 -5.65 12.11 -8.90
N PRO A 11 -5.63 11.97 -7.56
CA PRO A 11 -6.82 12.16 -6.75
C PRO A 11 -7.43 13.56 -6.94
N ALA A 12 -8.76 13.61 -7.05
CA ALA A 12 -9.51 14.82 -6.74
C ALA A 12 -9.36 15.15 -5.25
N ILE A 13 -9.25 16.44 -4.97
CA ILE A 13 -9.02 17.13 -3.69
C ILE A 13 -10.03 16.66 -2.61
N PRO A 14 -9.66 16.66 -1.30
CA PRO A 14 -10.40 16.00 -0.22
C PRO A 14 -11.89 16.36 -0.13
N GLY A 15 -12.75 15.33 0.02
CA GLY A 15 -14.18 15.53 0.30
C GLY A 15 -15.15 14.45 -0.20
N MET A 16 -14.69 13.36 -0.82
CA MET A 16 -15.60 12.32 -1.33
C MET A 16 -15.34 10.94 -0.73
N ASN A 17 -16.29 10.51 0.09
CA ASN A 17 -16.40 9.16 0.65
C ASN A 17 -17.04 8.24 -0.42
N LEU A 18 -16.35 7.18 -0.83
CA LEU A 18 -16.91 6.11 -1.66
C LEU A 18 -16.72 4.75 -0.98
N GLY A 19 -17.26 4.61 0.24
CA GLY A 19 -17.48 3.31 0.86
C GLY A 19 -18.85 2.75 0.46
N VAL A 20 -18.89 1.58 -0.20
CA VAL A 20 -20.09 0.73 -0.16
C VAL A 20 -20.03 -0.04 1.15
N PHE A 21 -20.69 0.49 2.17
CA PHE A 21 -21.02 -0.27 3.38
C PHE A 21 -22.23 -1.15 3.07
N VAL A 22 -22.08 -2.47 3.18
CA VAL A 22 -23.24 -3.34 3.33
C VAL A 22 -23.65 -3.26 4.80
N MET A 23 -24.56 -2.33 5.11
CA MET A 23 -25.19 -2.17 6.42
C MET A 23 -26.71 -2.30 6.27
N GLY A 24 -27.29 -3.13 7.14
CA GLY A 24 -28.72 -3.46 7.20
C GLY A 24 -29.62 -2.26 7.49
N GLY A 25 -30.89 -2.40 7.11
CA GLY A 25 -31.88 -1.32 7.06
C GLY A 25 -32.46 -0.82 8.38
N GLY A 26 -33.25 0.25 8.22
CA GLY A 26 -34.06 0.97 9.22
C GLY A 26 -33.56 2.41 9.36
N GLY A 27 -34.31 3.50 9.22
CA GLY A 27 -35.73 3.76 9.00
C GLY A 27 -36.05 5.13 9.63
N GLY A 28 -36.61 6.08 8.86
CA GLY A 28 -37.50 7.15 9.38
C GLY A 28 -36.97 8.57 9.69
N GLY A 29 -37.44 9.56 8.90
CA GLY A 29 -37.82 10.95 9.27
C GLY A 29 -36.71 11.96 9.65
N GLY A 30 -36.71 13.26 9.32
CA GLY A 30 -37.67 14.19 8.71
C GLY A 30 -37.48 15.62 9.29
N GLY A 31 -37.45 16.67 8.45
CA GLY A 31 -37.59 18.12 8.78
C GLY A 31 -36.27 18.90 8.99
N SER A 32 -35.83 19.91 8.22
CA SER A 32 -36.36 21.23 7.77
C SER A 32 -36.00 22.42 8.68
N GLY A 33 -35.34 23.46 8.14
CA GLY A 33 -35.50 24.85 8.63
C GLY A 33 -34.26 25.75 8.84
N ALA A 34 -33.94 26.55 7.82
CA ALA A 34 -33.64 28.01 7.80
C ALA A 34 -32.72 28.75 8.83
N ARG A 35 -31.79 29.54 8.22
CA ARG A 35 -31.43 30.97 8.42
C ARG A 35 -30.85 31.51 9.75
N GLY A 36 -29.63 32.06 9.63
CA GLY A 36 -29.35 33.50 9.81
C GLY A 36 -29.06 34.04 11.22
N GLY A 37 -27.90 34.68 11.39
CA GLY A 37 -27.60 35.55 12.53
C GLY A 37 -26.17 36.11 12.46
N ASN A 38 -26.05 37.42 12.36
CA ASN A 38 -24.81 38.20 12.23
C ASN A 38 -24.68 39.15 13.43
N GLY A 39 -23.44 39.45 13.86
CA GLY A 39 -23.11 40.45 14.90
C GLY A 39 -22.26 39.85 16.03
N SER A 40 -21.22 40.47 16.57
CA SER A 40 -20.70 41.84 16.47
C SER A 40 -19.31 41.90 17.15
N LYS A 41 -18.41 42.70 16.57
CA LYS A 41 -17.36 43.56 17.15
C LYS A 41 -16.50 43.04 18.32
N ASN A 42 -15.17 43.12 18.14
CA ASN A 42 -14.34 43.93 19.02
C ASN A 42 -13.16 44.53 18.25
N SER A 43 -13.00 45.83 18.45
CA SER A 43 -12.03 46.73 17.87
C SER A 43 -10.67 46.60 18.53
N GLN A 44 -9.59 46.73 17.75
CA GLN A 44 -8.36 47.40 18.19
C GLN A 44 -7.57 47.79 16.94
N GLY A 45 -7.44 49.10 16.74
CA GLY A 45 -6.63 49.69 15.69
C GLY A 45 -5.27 50.11 16.23
N SER A 46 -4.31 50.26 15.33
CA SER A 46 -3.17 51.16 15.47
C SER A 46 -2.51 51.37 14.10
N ASP A 47 -2.80 52.53 13.55
CA ASP A 47 -2.02 53.43 12.69
C ASP A 47 -0.75 52.95 11.99
N GLY A 48 -0.66 53.27 10.70
CA GLY A 48 0.50 53.03 9.85
C GLY A 48 1.56 54.13 9.85
N LYS A 49 2.66 53.88 9.14
CA LYS A 49 3.47 54.90 8.42
C LYS A 49 4.47 54.26 7.43
N ASN A 50 4.75 55.05 6.39
CA ASN A 50 5.42 54.77 5.12
C ASN A 50 6.92 54.41 5.17
N GLY A 51 7.35 53.66 4.15
CA GLY A 51 8.35 54.09 3.15
C GLY A 51 9.83 53.84 3.43
N GLY A 52 10.55 53.26 2.44
CA GLY A 52 12.01 53.33 2.35
C GLY A 52 12.68 52.21 1.56
N SER A 53 13.17 52.54 0.37
CA SER A 53 14.03 51.75 -0.53
C SER A 53 15.51 51.77 -0.11
N GLY A 54 16.28 50.69 -0.34
CA GLY A 54 17.74 50.78 -0.47
C GLY A 54 18.55 49.54 -0.04
N ALA A 55 19.61 49.27 -0.80
CA ALA A 55 20.50 48.10 -0.79
C ALA A 55 21.45 47.95 0.42
N GLY A 56 22.09 46.76 0.52
CA GLY A 56 23.39 46.60 1.18
C GLY A 56 23.52 45.35 2.05
N GLY A 57 24.37 44.41 1.65
CA GLY A 57 24.57 43.13 2.35
C GLY A 57 25.53 43.16 3.55
N GLY A 58 25.77 41.96 4.12
CA GLY A 58 26.93 41.67 4.97
C GLY A 58 26.65 41.18 6.39
N GLY A 59 26.57 39.85 6.56
CA GLY A 59 27.28 39.08 7.59
C GLY A 59 27.02 39.25 9.11
N LYS A 60 26.97 38.05 9.75
CA LYS A 60 27.58 37.64 11.04
C LYS A 60 26.73 37.79 12.33
N SER A 61 26.21 36.64 12.76
CA SER A 61 26.00 36.14 14.13
C SER A 61 25.74 37.11 15.30
N ALA A 62 24.56 36.99 15.91
CA ALA A 62 24.39 37.08 17.36
C ALA A 62 23.11 36.33 17.79
N CYS A 63 23.31 35.30 18.60
CA CYS A 63 22.29 34.61 19.39
C CYS A 63 21.83 35.52 20.53
N GLY A 64 20.52 35.76 20.62
CA GLY A 64 19.86 36.44 21.74
C GLY A 64 18.74 35.57 22.28
N SER A 65 18.74 35.37 23.61
CA SER A 65 17.82 34.51 24.37
C SER A 65 16.40 35.10 24.48
N PRO A 66 15.42 34.38 25.07
CA PRO A 66 14.13 34.08 24.47
C PRO A 66 13.04 35.10 24.80
N GLY A 67 12.45 35.71 23.77
CA GLY A 67 11.21 36.49 23.85
C GLY A 67 10.07 35.70 23.21
N LYS A 68 8.94 35.63 23.90
CA LYS A 68 7.72 34.95 23.47
C LYS A 68 7.30 35.43 22.08
N ASP A 69 7.14 34.46 21.18
CA ASP A 69 6.21 34.39 20.03
C ASP A 69 6.91 33.84 18.78
N GLY A 70 6.58 32.58 18.47
CA GLY A 70 6.54 32.01 17.11
C GLY A 70 7.80 32.01 16.24
N GLY A 71 8.42 30.84 16.10
CA GLY A 71 9.04 30.43 14.83
C GLY A 71 10.49 29.94 14.92
N GLY A 72 10.69 28.65 14.61
CA GLY A 72 11.95 28.16 14.03
C GLY A 72 12.80 27.22 14.89
N CYS A 73 12.94 26.01 14.36
CA CYS A 73 13.89 24.93 14.67
C CYS A 73 13.52 23.98 15.83
N PRO A 74 13.51 22.68 15.51
CA PRO A 74 14.55 21.83 16.06
C PRO A 74 15.30 21.06 14.97
N GLN A 75 16.60 21.32 14.90
CA GLN A 75 17.57 20.40 14.29
C GLN A 75 17.83 19.28 15.32
N HIS A 76 17.58 18.04 14.90
CA HIS A 76 18.27 16.81 15.29
C HIS A 76 18.20 16.32 16.75
N HIS A 77 17.64 15.12 16.96
CA HIS A 77 18.38 13.87 17.13
C HIS A 77 17.43 12.77 17.62
N GLY A 78 17.35 11.65 16.90
CA GLY A 78 16.84 10.37 17.42
C GLY A 78 15.71 9.74 16.63
N GLY A 79 15.99 8.58 16.01
CA GLY A 79 14.98 7.62 15.56
C GLY A 79 14.86 7.48 14.04
N SER A 80 15.63 6.58 13.45
CA SER A 80 15.44 6.07 12.09
C SER A 80 14.19 5.18 12.04
N SER A 81 13.00 5.77 12.04
CA SER A 81 11.76 5.01 11.87
C SER A 81 10.64 5.92 11.33
N SER A 82 10.22 5.63 10.10
CA SER A 82 8.99 6.08 9.43
C SER A 82 8.66 7.56 9.58
N GLY A 83 9.11 8.37 8.61
CA GLY A 83 8.49 9.67 8.35
C GLY A 83 7.05 9.43 7.89
N ALA A 84 6.10 9.55 8.82
CA ALA A 84 4.69 9.58 8.50
C ALA A 84 4.46 10.74 7.51
N ALA A 85 3.91 10.42 6.34
CA ALA A 85 3.52 11.41 5.35
C ALA A 85 2.64 12.48 6.02
N SER A 86 3.04 13.74 5.89
CA SER A 86 2.15 14.87 6.16
C SER A 86 0.92 14.72 5.27
N HIS A 87 -0.26 14.66 5.89
CA HIS A 87 -1.57 14.46 5.26
C HIS A 87 -1.67 15.06 3.85
N GLY A 88 -1.55 14.22 2.83
CA GLY A 88 -1.94 14.57 1.45
C GLY A 88 -0.91 14.35 0.36
N ASP A 89 0.38 14.23 0.67
CA ASP A 89 1.40 14.14 -0.40
C ASP A 89 1.76 12.69 -0.72
N PRO A 90 1.43 12.19 -1.94
CA PRO A 90 1.70 10.81 -2.40
C PRO A 90 3.18 10.60 -2.72
N ILE A 91 4.08 11.22 -1.96
CA ILE A 91 5.52 11.25 -2.22
C ILE A 91 6.24 10.75 -0.98
N ASP A 92 7.05 9.71 -1.16
CA ASP A 92 8.03 9.33 -0.16
C ASP A 92 9.21 10.30 -0.26
N VAL A 93 9.33 11.17 0.74
CA VAL A 93 10.36 12.22 0.80
C VAL A 93 11.79 11.68 0.93
N ILE A 94 11.97 10.41 1.31
CA ILE A 94 13.28 9.76 1.42
C ILE A 94 13.67 9.14 0.08
N THR A 95 12.74 8.45 -0.58
CA THR A 95 13.03 7.69 -1.81
C THR A 95 12.69 8.46 -3.10
N GLY A 96 11.97 9.58 -3.00
CA GLY A 96 11.45 10.35 -4.15
C GLY A 96 10.36 9.61 -4.93
N ARG A 97 9.88 8.48 -4.43
CA ARG A 97 8.84 7.65 -5.04
C ARG A 97 7.49 8.34 -4.95
N VAL A 98 6.69 8.21 -6.01
CA VAL A 98 5.28 8.61 -6.01
C VAL A 98 4.41 7.36 -5.87
N PHE A 99 3.45 7.38 -4.95
CA PHE A 99 2.55 6.27 -4.70
C PHE A 99 1.15 6.72 -4.27
N THR A 100 0.12 5.97 -4.62
CA THR A 100 -1.24 6.28 -4.16
C THR A 100 -1.50 5.63 -2.80
N ALA A 101 -2.42 6.21 -2.03
CA ALA A 101 -3.01 5.51 -0.89
C ALA A 101 -3.62 4.18 -1.36
N PRO A 102 -3.44 3.08 -0.61
CA PRO A 102 -4.09 1.81 -0.91
C PRO A 102 -5.62 1.94 -0.92
N VAL A 103 -6.25 1.31 -1.91
CA VAL A 103 -7.70 1.16 -2.04
C VAL A 103 -8.05 -0.29 -1.81
N VAL A 104 -8.84 -0.57 -0.77
CA VAL A 104 -9.32 -1.92 -0.44
C VAL A 104 -10.47 -2.28 -1.37
N ASP A 105 -10.27 -3.30 -2.21
CA ASP A 105 -11.28 -3.78 -3.16
C ASP A 105 -12.04 -5.01 -2.63
N LEU A 106 -11.45 -5.75 -1.68
CA LEU A 106 -12.07 -6.90 -1.01
C LEU A 106 -11.51 -7.01 0.41
N ASP A 107 -12.42 -7.09 1.39
CA ASP A 107 -12.09 -7.35 2.79
C ASP A 107 -12.98 -8.50 3.30
N LEU A 108 -12.33 -9.51 3.87
CA LEU A 108 -12.96 -10.73 4.35
C LEU A 108 -12.44 -11.05 5.77
N PRO A 109 -13.30 -10.93 6.80
CA PRO A 109 -12.87 -11.14 8.18
C PRO A 109 -12.59 -12.62 8.45
N GLY A 110 -11.60 -12.91 9.28
CA GLY A 110 -11.22 -14.25 9.70
C GLY A 110 -10.07 -14.18 10.71
N PRO A 111 -9.62 -15.32 11.26
CA PRO A 111 -8.47 -15.36 12.17
C PRO A 111 -7.20 -14.73 11.57
N LEU A 112 -6.99 -14.97 10.27
CA LEU A 112 -6.09 -14.20 9.42
C LEU A 112 -6.94 -13.51 8.34
N PRO A 113 -7.29 -12.22 8.48
CA PRO A 113 -8.13 -11.49 7.54
C PRO A 113 -7.52 -11.46 6.14
N LEU A 114 -8.37 -11.62 5.13
CA LEU A 114 -7.97 -11.44 3.74
C LEU A 114 -8.38 -10.05 3.29
N GLU A 115 -7.40 -9.18 3.11
CA GLU A 115 -7.56 -7.85 2.51
C GLU A 115 -6.85 -7.80 1.16
N PHE A 116 -7.61 -7.61 0.09
CA PHE A 116 -7.08 -7.28 -1.23
C PHE A 116 -7.17 -5.76 -1.41
N ALA A 117 -6.05 -5.08 -1.23
CA ALA A 117 -5.89 -3.67 -1.51
C ALA A 117 -4.97 -3.49 -2.70
N ARG A 118 -5.21 -2.44 -3.48
CA ARG A 118 -4.34 -2.04 -4.60
C ARG A 118 -3.84 -0.62 -4.43
N SER A 119 -2.65 -0.36 -4.94
CA SER A 119 -2.09 0.98 -5.02
C SER A 119 -1.26 1.10 -6.30
N TYR A 120 -0.93 2.33 -6.67
CA TYR A 120 0.03 2.61 -7.71
C TYR A 120 1.36 3.01 -7.07
N SER A 121 2.47 2.60 -7.68
CA SER A 121 3.80 3.07 -7.32
C SER A 121 4.70 3.22 -8.54
N THR A 122 5.42 4.34 -8.62
CA THR A 122 6.40 4.59 -9.68
C THR A 122 7.59 3.63 -9.63
N THR A 123 7.93 3.06 -8.46
CA THR A 123 8.99 2.04 -8.35
C THR A 123 8.63 0.73 -9.05
N SER A 124 7.33 0.49 -9.26
CA SER A 124 6.82 -0.70 -9.95
C SER A 124 6.39 -0.43 -11.39
N ARG A 125 6.70 0.74 -11.97
CA ARG A 125 6.21 1.13 -13.32
C ARG A 125 6.55 0.14 -14.43
N GLU A 126 7.69 -0.53 -14.35
CA GLU A 126 8.12 -1.53 -15.35
C GLU A 126 7.54 -2.93 -15.07
N ARG A 127 6.89 -3.13 -13.92
CA ARG A 127 6.36 -4.41 -13.48
C ARG A 127 4.86 -4.47 -13.72
N ASP A 128 4.42 -5.51 -14.43
CA ASP A 128 3.02 -5.92 -14.48
C ASP A 128 2.86 -7.17 -13.60
N ILE A 129 2.26 -6.98 -12.44
CA ILE A 129 1.98 -8.01 -11.44
C ILE A 129 0.52 -8.49 -11.51
N GLY A 130 -0.17 -8.19 -12.61
CA GLY A 130 -1.53 -8.64 -12.88
C GLY A 130 -2.57 -7.52 -12.80
N LEU A 131 -2.24 -6.32 -12.34
CA LEU A 131 -3.17 -5.17 -12.38
C LEU A 131 -2.76 -4.11 -13.42
N GLY A 132 -1.79 -4.43 -14.27
CA GLY A 132 -1.16 -3.47 -15.18
C GLY A 132 0.10 -2.85 -14.59
N HIS A 133 0.84 -2.16 -15.45
CA HIS A 133 2.14 -1.56 -15.11
C HIS A 133 2.04 -0.52 -13.98
N GLY A 134 2.88 -0.67 -12.95
CA GLY A 134 2.93 0.24 -11.80
C GLY A 134 1.84 0.03 -10.75
N TRP A 135 0.83 -0.79 -11.04
CA TRP A 135 -0.16 -1.20 -10.05
C TRP A 135 0.37 -2.39 -9.25
N ILE A 136 0.15 -2.34 -7.94
CA ILE A 136 0.52 -3.38 -6.98
C ILE A 136 -0.70 -3.78 -6.14
N HIS A 137 -0.66 -4.93 -5.48
CA HIS A 137 -1.70 -5.37 -4.54
C HIS A 137 -1.14 -6.15 -3.35
N SER A 138 -1.95 -6.35 -2.31
CA SER A 138 -1.58 -6.99 -1.02
C SER A 138 -0.91 -8.36 -1.12
N PHE A 139 -1.08 -9.05 -2.24
CA PHE A 139 -0.55 -10.40 -2.46
C PHE A 139 0.52 -10.47 -3.56
N ALA A 140 1.01 -9.32 -4.04
CA ALA A 140 2.01 -9.21 -5.10
C ALA A 140 3.46 -9.34 -4.58
N TRP A 141 3.64 -10.08 -3.49
CA TRP A 141 4.94 -10.37 -2.92
C TRP A 141 5.69 -11.37 -3.81
N GLU A 142 6.97 -11.10 -4.05
CA GLU A 142 7.81 -11.94 -4.91
C GLU A 142 9.24 -12.01 -4.40
N VAL A 143 9.92 -13.11 -4.69
CA VAL A 143 11.37 -13.23 -4.54
C VAL A 143 11.99 -13.38 -5.92
N GLU A 144 13.03 -12.59 -6.19
CA GLU A 144 13.83 -12.67 -7.41
C GLU A 144 15.28 -13.03 -7.06
N LEU A 145 15.76 -14.14 -7.60
CA LEU A 145 17.14 -14.59 -7.45
C LEU A 145 18.04 -13.91 -8.50
N ARG A 146 19.07 -13.21 -8.04
CA ARG A 146 20.06 -12.56 -8.89
C ARG A 146 21.13 -13.54 -9.37
N ARG A 147 21.80 -13.21 -10.48
CA ARG A 147 22.88 -14.03 -11.07
C ARG A 147 24.03 -14.34 -10.09
N GLY A 148 24.28 -13.46 -9.12
CA GLY A 148 25.32 -13.64 -8.09
C GLY A 148 24.85 -14.36 -6.82
N GLY A 149 23.67 -15.01 -6.82
CA GLY A 149 23.15 -15.75 -5.68
C GLY A 149 22.41 -14.90 -4.62
N GLY A 150 22.50 -13.57 -4.71
CA GLY A 150 21.70 -12.67 -3.89
C GLY A 150 20.21 -12.72 -4.23
N ALA A 151 19.35 -12.41 -3.26
CA ALA A 151 17.90 -12.37 -3.46
C ALA A 151 17.36 -10.94 -3.34
N LYS A 152 16.28 -10.65 -4.05
CA LYS A 152 15.49 -9.42 -3.91
C LYS A 152 14.07 -9.83 -3.55
N VAL A 153 13.51 -9.24 -2.50
CA VAL A 153 12.11 -9.42 -2.10
C VAL A 153 11.32 -8.19 -2.53
N TRP A 154 10.33 -8.37 -3.38
CA TRP A 154 9.34 -7.35 -3.71
C TRP A 154 8.18 -7.42 -2.73
N THR A 155 7.73 -6.26 -2.28
CA THR A 155 6.70 -6.09 -1.24
C THR A 155 5.36 -5.67 -1.84
N ASP A 156 4.28 -5.80 -1.08
CA ASP A 156 2.94 -5.35 -1.44
C ASP A 156 2.79 -3.83 -1.53
N ASP A 157 3.66 -3.08 -0.87
CA ASP A 157 3.79 -1.64 -1.06
C ASP A 157 4.66 -1.29 -2.26
N GLY A 158 5.24 -2.25 -2.98
CA GLY A 158 5.94 -2.03 -4.25
C GLY A 158 7.37 -1.53 -4.11
N LEU A 159 7.93 -1.66 -2.91
CA LEU A 159 9.35 -1.52 -2.65
C LEU A 159 10.07 -2.85 -2.90
N ASP A 160 11.40 -2.80 -2.87
CA ASP A 160 12.20 -4.01 -2.86
C ASP A 160 13.26 -3.99 -1.75
N VAL A 161 13.45 -5.15 -1.14
CA VAL A 161 14.43 -5.38 -0.09
C VAL A 161 15.47 -6.35 -0.62
N SER A 162 16.73 -5.93 -0.63
CA SER A 162 17.84 -6.76 -1.11
C SER A 162 18.44 -7.59 0.02
N PHE A 163 18.67 -8.86 -0.27
CA PHE A 163 19.37 -9.82 0.57
C PHE A 163 20.70 -10.20 -0.10
N GLY A 164 21.69 -10.55 0.74
CA GLY A 164 22.93 -11.18 0.27
C GLY A 164 22.67 -12.58 -0.31
N VAL A 165 23.75 -13.33 -0.53
CA VAL A 165 23.63 -14.72 -0.96
C VAL A 165 22.87 -15.52 0.09
N VAL A 166 21.79 -16.19 -0.33
CA VAL A 166 21.03 -17.11 0.52
C VAL A 166 21.31 -18.52 0.02
N GLU A 167 22.12 -19.26 0.76
CA GLU A 167 22.44 -20.66 0.43
C GLU A 167 21.20 -21.53 0.63
N ARG A 168 21.15 -22.66 -0.07
CA ARG A 168 20.02 -23.59 0.06
C ARG A 168 19.96 -24.12 1.49
N ASP A 169 18.74 -24.27 2.01
CA ASP A 169 18.44 -24.77 3.35
C ASP A 169 19.01 -23.89 4.48
N THR A 170 19.23 -22.61 4.19
CA THR A 170 19.68 -21.60 5.16
C THR A 170 18.70 -20.44 5.26
N GLY A 171 18.81 -19.67 6.36
CA GLY A 171 18.10 -18.42 6.58
C GLY A 171 19.07 -17.27 6.78
N VAL A 172 18.79 -16.13 6.15
CA VAL A 172 19.59 -14.91 6.27
C VAL A 172 18.74 -13.79 6.84
N ILE A 173 19.26 -13.12 7.87
CA ILE A 173 18.64 -11.93 8.44
C ILE A 173 18.89 -10.76 7.48
N GLY A 174 17.83 -10.13 7.04
CA GLY A 174 17.84 -8.94 6.19
C GLY A 174 17.43 -7.67 6.94
N PRO A 175 17.19 -6.58 6.20
CA PRO A 175 16.65 -5.34 6.74
C PRO A 175 15.33 -5.55 7.49
N HIS A 176 14.97 -4.59 8.35
CA HIS A 176 13.68 -4.56 9.05
C HIS A 176 13.40 -5.77 9.96
N GLY A 177 14.42 -6.53 10.36
CA GLY A 177 14.26 -7.74 11.17
C GLY A 177 13.65 -8.91 10.41
N TRP A 178 13.68 -8.87 9.07
CA TRP A 178 13.18 -9.95 8.23
C TRP A 178 14.16 -11.11 8.19
N VAL A 179 13.65 -12.33 8.10
CA VAL A 179 14.49 -13.52 7.89
C VAL A 179 14.02 -14.22 6.63
N LEU A 180 14.87 -14.22 5.61
CA LEU A 180 14.61 -14.91 4.35
C LEU A 180 15.27 -16.28 4.38
N HIS A 181 14.46 -17.32 4.38
CA HIS A 181 14.86 -18.71 4.28
C HIS A 181 14.78 -19.16 2.83
N ARG A 182 15.79 -19.91 2.39
CA ARG A 182 15.77 -20.61 1.12
C ARG A 182 15.61 -22.10 1.37
N HIS A 183 14.62 -22.68 0.73
CA HIS A 183 14.38 -24.12 0.73
C HIS A 183 14.82 -24.72 -0.61
N GLU A 184 14.72 -26.04 -0.76
CA GLU A 184 15.09 -26.75 -1.99
C GLU A 184 14.43 -26.16 -3.25
N GLU A 185 13.12 -25.90 -3.17
CA GLU A 185 12.32 -25.44 -4.30
C GLU A 185 11.68 -24.06 -4.09
N GLY A 186 12.00 -23.32 -3.02
CA GLY A 186 11.29 -22.08 -2.74
C GLY A 186 11.93 -21.21 -1.66
N PHE A 187 11.15 -20.24 -1.19
CA PHE A 187 11.57 -19.34 -0.10
C PHE A 187 10.49 -19.23 0.95
N ALA A 188 10.89 -18.89 2.17
CA ALA A 188 10.00 -18.43 3.22
C ALA A 188 10.54 -17.13 3.81
N LEU A 189 9.68 -16.15 4.04
CA LEU A 189 10.04 -14.88 4.67
C LEU A 189 9.29 -14.75 5.99
N ASP A 190 10.05 -14.67 7.08
CA ASP A 190 9.53 -14.32 8.40
C ASP A 190 9.58 -12.80 8.57
N VAL A 191 8.43 -12.21 8.87
CA VAL A 191 8.28 -10.76 9.06
C VAL A 191 7.93 -10.47 10.53
N PRO A 192 8.43 -9.36 11.12
CA PRO A 192 8.18 -9.04 12.53
C PRO A 192 6.71 -8.89 12.93
N ASP A 193 5.82 -8.65 11.96
CA ASP A 193 4.36 -8.65 12.14
C ASP A 193 3.81 -10.03 12.59
N GLY A 194 4.67 -11.06 12.62
CA GLY A 194 4.31 -12.41 13.02
C GLY A 194 3.76 -13.26 11.88
N THR A 195 3.78 -12.73 10.66
CA THR A 195 3.41 -13.47 9.46
C THR A 195 4.63 -14.14 8.82
N ARG A 196 4.40 -15.35 8.30
CA ARG A 196 5.33 -16.07 7.44
C ARG A 196 4.76 -16.12 6.04
N ARG A 197 5.52 -15.65 5.05
CA ARG A 197 5.17 -15.69 3.63
C ARG A 197 5.93 -16.84 2.96
N ILE A 198 5.23 -17.69 2.22
CA ILE A 198 5.80 -18.83 1.48
C ILE A 198 5.80 -18.50 0.00
N PHE A 199 6.92 -18.75 -0.66
CA PHE A 199 7.12 -18.48 -2.08
C PHE A 199 7.49 -19.75 -2.83
N GLU A 200 6.79 -19.99 -3.93
CA GLU A 200 7.01 -21.13 -4.83
C GLU A 200 7.51 -20.64 -6.20
N PRO A 201 8.22 -21.49 -6.98
CA PRO A 201 8.75 -21.09 -8.28
C PRO A 201 7.66 -20.61 -9.22
N ASP A 202 7.92 -19.50 -9.90
CA ASP A 202 7.09 -19.10 -11.03
C ASP A 202 7.39 -20.02 -12.22
N LEU A 203 6.51 -20.99 -12.45
CA LEU A 203 6.58 -21.89 -13.61
C LEU A 203 6.50 -21.14 -14.96
N GLY A 204 6.04 -19.89 -14.94
CA GLY A 204 6.01 -18.99 -16.08
C GLY A 204 7.35 -18.29 -16.38
N ASP A 205 8.30 -18.33 -15.45
CA ASP A 205 9.63 -17.73 -15.60
C ASP A 205 10.63 -18.76 -16.17
N PRO A 206 11.03 -18.64 -17.45
CA PRO A 206 11.98 -19.57 -18.06
C PRO A 206 13.36 -19.51 -17.39
N ALA A 207 13.71 -18.42 -16.73
CA ALA A 207 14.97 -18.28 -16.01
C ALA A 207 14.97 -18.98 -14.65
N ARG A 208 13.80 -19.41 -14.14
CA ARG A 208 13.60 -20.03 -12.82
C ARG A 208 14.22 -19.22 -11.68
N ARG A 209 14.09 -17.90 -11.75
CA ARG A 209 14.61 -16.94 -10.77
C ARG A 209 13.53 -16.21 -10.02
N ARG A 210 12.31 -16.18 -10.54
CA ARG A 210 11.15 -15.58 -9.88
C ARG A 210 10.40 -16.63 -9.06
N PHE A 211 10.02 -16.24 -7.85
CA PHE A 211 9.19 -17.01 -6.94
C PHE A 211 8.03 -16.13 -6.48
N ARG A 212 6.81 -16.65 -6.52
CA ARG A 212 5.59 -15.90 -6.21
C ARG A 212 5.01 -16.37 -4.88
N LEU A 213 4.32 -15.46 -4.19
CA LEU A 213 3.63 -15.77 -2.95
C LEU A 213 2.61 -16.90 -3.15
N ALA A 214 2.87 -18.06 -2.57
CA ALA A 214 1.98 -19.21 -2.57
C ALA A 214 1.10 -19.26 -1.31
N ALA A 215 1.59 -18.69 -0.20
CA ALA A 215 0.79 -18.56 1.01
C ALA A 215 1.29 -17.49 1.97
N ALA A 216 0.38 -16.98 2.79
CA ALA A 216 0.68 -16.23 4.00
C ALA A 216 0.12 -16.97 5.20
N LEU A 217 0.91 -17.07 6.28
CA LEU A 217 0.54 -17.74 7.52
C LEU A 217 0.76 -16.80 8.70
N ASP A 218 -0.07 -16.90 9.72
CA ASP A 218 0.23 -16.29 11.03
C ASP A 218 0.88 -17.31 11.99
N ARG A 219 1.17 -16.86 13.22
CA ARG A 219 1.75 -17.71 14.27
C ARG A 219 0.82 -18.82 14.76
N ALA A 220 -0.49 -18.66 14.59
CA ALA A 220 -1.49 -19.65 14.97
C ALA A 220 -1.69 -20.71 13.87
N GLY A 221 -1.03 -20.56 12.71
CA GLY A 221 -1.15 -21.47 11.58
C GLY A 221 -2.34 -21.18 10.67
N ASN A 222 -3.07 -20.08 10.89
CA ASN A 222 -4.11 -19.64 9.95
C ASN A 222 -3.44 -19.26 8.64
N ARG A 223 -4.04 -19.64 7.50
CA ARG A 223 -3.38 -19.59 6.20
C ARG A 223 -4.26 -18.97 5.12
N ILE A 224 -3.70 -18.05 4.35
CA ILE A 224 -4.23 -17.64 3.04
C ILE A 224 -3.37 -18.32 1.98
N GLN A 225 -4.00 -19.01 1.04
CA GLN A 225 -3.34 -19.74 -0.05
C GLN A 225 -3.62 -19.09 -1.40
N LEU A 226 -2.59 -19.01 -2.24
CA LEU A 226 -2.67 -18.49 -3.59
C LEU A 226 -2.36 -19.60 -4.58
N HIS A 227 -3.19 -19.70 -5.62
CA HIS A 227 -3.04 -20.69 -6.67
C HIS A 227 -2.90 -19.99 -8.01
N TYR A 228 -1.89 -20.40 -8.78
CA TYR A 228 -1.58 -19.83 -10.08
C TYR A 228 -1.96 -20.81 -11.21
N GLY A 229 -2.68 -20.30 -12.21
CA GLY A 229 -2.90 -20.98 -13.49
C GLY A 229 -1.85 -20.53 -14.49
N GLY A 230 -0.75 -21.28 -14.60
CA GLY A 230 0.40 -20.88 -15.42
C GLY A 230 1.00 -19.56 -14.93
N LYS A 231 0.84 -18.49 -15.70
CA LYS A 231 1.45 -17.17 -15.42
C LYS A 231 0.59 -16.27 -14.53
N SER A 232 -0.67 -16.60 -14.31
CA SER A 232 -1.61 -15.69 -13.64
C SER A 232 -2.22 -16.29 -12.38
N LEU A 233 -2.52 -15.43 -11.41
CA LEU A 233 -3.27 -15.81 -10.21
C LEU A 233 -4.68 -16.22 -10.62
N SER A 234 -5.13 -17.41 -10.21
CA SER A 234 -6.42 -17.98 -10.61
C SER A 234 -7.37 -18.18 -9.44
N ARG A 235 -6.85 -18.37 -8.23
CA ARG A 235 -7.65 -18.56 -7.01
C ARG A 235 -6.88 -18.12 -5.77
N ILE A 236 -7.60 -17.57 -4.82
CA ILE A 236 -7.16 -17.36 -3.44
C ILE A 236 -8.10 -18.14 -2.52
N VAL A 237 -7.56 -18.82 -1.51
CA VAL A 237 -8.34 -19.47 -0.44
C VAL A 237 -7.97 -18.77 0.86
N ASP A 238 -8.95 -18.25 1.58
CA ASP A 238 -8.68 -17.55 2.82
C ASP A 238 -8.56 -18.47 4.04
N SER A 239 -8.31 -17.88 5.21
CA SER A 239 -8.10 -18.61 6.47
C SER A 239 -9.30 -19.38 7.00
N VAL A 240 -10.51 -19.09 6.51
CA VAL A 240 -11.75 -19.81 6.88
C VAL A 240 -12.23 -20.75 5.76
N GLY A 241 -11.45 -20.89 4.68
CA GLY A 241 -11.74 -21.79 3.56
C GLY A 241 -12.65 -21.21 2.48
N ARG A 242 -12.97 -19.91 2.51
CA ARG A 242 -13.69 -19.25 1.40
C ARG A 242 -12.79 -19.22 0.17
N THR A 243 -13.40 -19.51 -0.98
CA THR A 243 -12.72 -19.45 -2.26
C THR A 243 -13.00 -18.12 -2.94
N ILE A 244 -11.94 -17.41 -3.31
CA ILE A 244 -11.97 -16.24 -4.17
C ILE A 244 -11.42 -16.67 -5.52
N ARG A 245 -12.29 -16.72 -6.53
CA ARG A 245 -11.90 -16.97 -7.91
C ARG A 245 -11.38 -15.67 -8.51
N VAL A 246 -10.21 -15.73 -9.14
CA VAL A 246 -9.59 -14.60 -9.82
C VAL A 246 -9.82 -14.79 -11.32
N LEU A 247 -10.62 -13.91 -11.92
CA LEU A 247 -10.81 -13.91 -13.37
C LEU A 247 -9.71 -13.08 -14.00
N THR A 248 -9.14 -13.58 -15.09
CA THR A 248 -8.05 -12.91 -15.79
C THR A 248 -8.41 -12.60 -17.24
N THR A 249 -7.86 -11.52 -17.78
CA THR A 249 -7.89 -11.23 -19.22
C THR A 249 -7.01 -12.23 -19.99
N ARG A 250 -7.05 -12.16 -21.32
CA ARG A 250 -6.20 -12.99 -22.18
C ARG A 250 -4.71 -12.70 -21.98
N GLU A 251 -4.38 -11.46 -21.63
CA GLU A 251 -3.03 -10.97 -21.34
C GLU A 251 -2.56 -11.38 -19.94
N GLY A 252 -3.42 -12.02 -19.15
CA GLY A 252 -3.09 -12.54 -17.82
C GLY A 252 -3.26 -11.54 -16.68
N ARG A 253 -3.87 -10.38 -16.93
CA ARG A 253 -4.22 -9.38 -15.92
C ARG A 253 -5.50 -9.76 -15.19
N ILE A 254 -5.59 -9.51 -13.89
CA ILE A 254 -6.78 -9.69 -13.07
C ILE A 254 -7.89 -8.77 -13.58
N ALA A 255 -8.97 -9.35 -14.07
CA ALA A 255 -10.17 -8.67 -14.53
C ALA A 255 -11.23 -8.57 -13.43
N ALA A 256 -11.30 -9.54 -12.51
CA ALA A 256 -12.26 -9.52 -11.41
C ALA A 256 -11.89 -10.46 -10.26
N LEU A 257 -12.45 -10.16 -9.09
CA LEU A 257 -12.43 -11.02 -7.91
C LEU A 257 -13.86 -11.50 -7.60
N ASP A 258 -14.05 -12.81 -7.54
CA ASP A 258 -15.32 -13.49 -7.33
C ASP A 258 -15.30 -14.32 -6.05
N ILE A 259 -16.13 -13.99 -5.07
CA ILE A 259 -16.31 -14.84 -3.88
C ILE A 259 -17.25 -15.99 -4.25
N VAL A 260 -16.80 -17.23 -4.09
CA VAL A 260 -17.62 -18.43 -4.29
C VAL A 260 -18.22 -18.83 -2.94
N CYS A 261 -19.52 -18.62 -2.77
CA CYS A 261 -20.25 -19.03 -1.58
C CYS A 261 -20.40 -20.56 -1.52
N ALA A 262 -20.57 -21.11 -0.31
CA ALA A 262 -20.82 -22.53 -0.10
C ALA A 262 -22.06 -23.07 -0.86
N SER A 263 -23.05 -22.20 -1.13
CA SER A 263 -24.23 -22.53 -1.94
C SER A 263 -23.95 -22.65 -3.46
N GLY A 264 -22.71 -22.42 -3.90
CA GLY A 264 -22.35 -22.32 -5.32
C GLY A 264 -22.65 -20.95 -5.95
N ARG A 265 -23.34 -20.05 -5.22
CA ARG A 265 -23.55 -18.67 -5.67
C ARG A 265 -22.22 -17.93 -5.74
N VAL A 266 -22.05 -17.13 -6.79
CA VAL A 266 -20.87 -16.28 -6.97
C VAL A 266 -21.23 -14.82 -6.71
N VAL A 267 -20.40 -14.12 -5.94
CA VAL A 267 -20.53 -12.69 -5.65
C VAL A 267 -19.31 -11.95 -6.18
N ARG A 268 -19.54 -11.02 -7.10
CA ARG A 268 -18.50 -10.14 -7.63
C ARG A 268 -18.07 -9.16 -6.54
N ALA A 269 -16.83 -9.24 -6.10
CA ALA A 269 -16.24 -8.29 -5.16
C ALA A 269 -15.64 -7.08 -5.87
N ALA A 270 -14.86 -7.31 -6.92
CA ALA A 270 -14.14 -6.25 -7.65
C ALA A 270 -14.09 -6.53 -9.15
N MET A 271 -13.99 -5.47 -9.95
CA MET A 271 -13.78 -5.52 -11.40
C MET A 271 -12.75 -4.48 -11.82
N TYR A 272 -11.92 -4.84 -12.80
CA TYR A 272 -10.84 -4.02 -13.32
C TYR A 272 -10.92 -3.93 -14.86
N GLU A 273 -10.81 -2.72 -15.40
CA GLU A 273 -10.85 -2.43 -16.83
C GLU A 273 -9.46 -2.04 -17.35
N HIS A 274 -8.81 -2.93 -18.09
CA HIS A 274 -7.50 -2.66 -18.67
C HIS A 274 -7.67 -2.00 -20.03
N LEU A 275 -7.01 -0.84 -20.24
CA LEU A 275 -6.90 -0.18 -21.55
C LEU A 275 -5.85 -0.87 -22.43
#